data_AF-A0A965ZJH0-F1
#
_entry.id   AF-A0A965ZJH0-F1
#
_cell.length_a   1.000
_cell.length_b   1.000
_cell.length_c   1.000
_cell.angle_alpha   90.00
_cell.angle_beta   90.00
_cell.angle_gamma   90.00
#
_symmetry.space_group_name_H-M   'P 1'
#
loop_
_entity.id
_entity.type
_entity.pdbx_description
1 polymer ?
#
loop_
_entity_poly.entity_id
_entity_poly.type
_entity_poly.pdbx_seq_one_letter_code
_entity_poly.pdbx_strand_id
1 'polypeptide(L)'
;MGAFDHIKTILGIILGLSITHLLKGIIKFVQHPKLTKPYWVHLIWCVYVLLLIMHFWWWESHLRLITHWNFELYFFLFFYISVYYFVCSLLLPDHLEEYKSYFTYYYSRRKWIFGALGLTYMLDFIDTLVKGKAYYLTHYDWEYPARNISHIILCICLMYSTNRKFHAVLAVAFFVYELTYIYRLFLYY
;
A
#
# COMPACT_ATOMS: atom_id res chain seq x y z
N MET A 1 -22.79 -12.10 14.96
CA MET A 1 -21.92 -11.46 13.97
C MET A 1 -22.40 -11.86 12.59
N GLY A 2 -22.66 -10.90 11.71
CA GLY A 2 -22.88 -11.20 10.30
C GLY A 2 -21.56 -11.59 9.62
N ALA A 3 -21.63 -12.17 8.42
CA ALA A 3 -20.43 -12.50 7.63
C ALA A 3 -19.52 -11.26 7.43
N PHE A 4 -20.13 -10.09 7.18
CA PHE A 4 -19.41 -8.81 7.08
C PHE A 4 -18.57 -8.49 8.32
N ASP A 5 -19.13 -8.61 9.52
CA ASP A 5 -18.43 -8.27 10.77
C ASP A 5 -17.24 -9.21 11.01
N HIS A 6 -17.43 -10.50 10.73
CA HIS A 6 -16.38 -11.51 10.86
C HIS A 6 -15.21 -11.21 9.92
N ILE A 7 -15.52 -10.92 8.65
CA ILE A 7 -14.52 -10.59 7.63
C ILE A 7 -13.79 -9.31 8.01
N LYS A 8 -14.53 -8.23 8.33
CA LYS A 8 -13.94 -6.94 8.69
C LYS A 8 -13.03 -7.01 9.92
N THR A 9 -13.33 -7.90 10.86
CA THR A 9 -12.45 -8.17 12.02
C THR A 9 -11.10 -8.73 11.55
N ILE A 10 -11.11 -9.72 10.66
CA ILE A 10 -9.88 -10.31 10.11
C ILE A 10 -9.10 -9.26 9.29
N LEU A 11 -9.79 -8.46 8.47
CA LEU A 11 -9.16 -7.36 7.72
C LEU A 11 -8.43 -6.40 8.68
N GLY A 12 -9.12 -5.96 9.74
CA GLY A 12 -8.58 -5.03 10.74
C GLY A 12 -7.37 -5.59 11.48
N ILE A 13 -7.35 -6.90 11.79
CA ILE A 13 -6.20 -7.55 12.44
C ILE A 13 -4.97 -7.49 11.53
N ILE A 14 -5.09 -7.90 10.27
CA ILE A 14 -3.93 -7.98 9.37
C ILE A 14 -3.44 -6.58 8.96
N LEU A 15 -4.35 -5.62 8.73
CA LEU A 15 -3.97 -4.23 8.50
C LEU A 15 -3.30 -3.62 9.74
N GLY A 16 -3.81 -3.90 10.94
CA GLY A 16 -3.20 -3.48 12.20
C GLY A 16 -1.78 -4.03 12.39
N LEU A 17 -1.53 -5.28 12.00
CA LEU A 17 -0.18 -5.86 11.97
C LEU A 17 0.72 -5.15 10.96
N SER A 18 0.20 -4.82 9.78
CA SER A 18 0.92 -4.09 8.72
C SER A 18 1.34 -2.70 9.19
N ILE A 19 0.43 -1.96 9.85
CA ILE A 19 0.70 -0.65 10.46
C ILE A 19 1.74 -0.79 11.57
N THR A 20 1.57 -1.77 12.46
CA THR A 20 2.50 -2.02 13.58
C THR A 20 3.91 -2.31 13.06
N HIS A 21 4.03 -3.10 11.99
CA HIS A 21 5.32 -3.42 11.36
C HIS A 21 6.03 -2.16 10.87
N LEU A 22 5.31 -1.31 10.12
CA LEU A 22 5.86 -0.04 9.63
C LEU A 22 6.28 0.89 10.76
N LEU A 23 5.40 1.10 11.75
CA LEU A 23 5.68 1.97 12.88
C LEU A 23 6.88 1.48 13.70
N LYS A 24 6.95 0.18 14.00
CA LYS A 24 8.11 -0.41 14.70
C LYS A 24 9.41 -0.19 13.93
N GLY A 25 9.42 -0.42 12.62
CA GLY A 25 10.60 -0.20 11.80
C GLY A 25 11.01 1.28 11.74
N ILE A 26 10.05 2.21 11.66
CA ILE A 26 10.31 3.65 11.71
C ILE A 26 10.90 4.05 13.08
N ILE A 27 10.32 3.58 14.17
CA ILE A 27 10.80 3.83 15.54
C ILE A 27 12.23 3.31 15.73
N LYS A 28 12.58 2.15 15.15
CA LYS A 28 13.93 1.57 15.21
C LYS A 28 15.00 2.53 14.65
N PHE A 29 14.68 3.36 13.66
CA PHE A 29 15.60 4.39 13.15
C PHE A 29 15.85 5.51 14.17
N VAL A 30 14.82 5.89 14.93
CA VAL A 30 14.93 6.92 15.97
C VAL A 30 15.69 6.38 17.19
N GLN A 31 15.45 5.12 17.57
CA GLN A 31 16.08 4.48 18.72
C GLN A 31 17.56 4.14 18.48
N HIS A 32 17.93 3.75 17.26
CA HIS A 32 19.29 3.26 16.96
C HIS A 32 19.97 4.00 15.78
N PRO A 33 20.08 5.34 15.82
CA PRO A 33 20.50 6.15 14.66
C PRO A 33 21.92 5.85 14.14
N LYS A 34 22.80 5.30 15.00
CA LYS A 34 24.17 4.92 14.62
C LYS A 34 24.25 3.57 13.88
N LEU A 35 23.30 2.67 14.12
CA LEU A 35 23.29 1.31 13.56
C LEU A 35 22.41 1.23 12.30
N THR A 36 21.35 2.04 12.24
CA THR A 36 20.38 2.01 11.16
C THR A 36 20.30 3.39 10.50
N LYS A 37 21.23 3.70 9.59
CA LYS A 37 21.14 4.96 8.82
C LYS A 37 19.98 4.86 7.82
N PRO A 38 18.91 5.66 7.97
CA PRO A 38 17.78 5.60 7.06
C PRO A 38 18.16 6.17 5.69
N TYR A 39 17.68 5.53 4.63
CA TYR A 39 17.68 6.14 3.30
C TYR A 39 16.37 6.92 3.14
N TRP A 40 16.45 8.25 2.97
CA TRP A 40 15.26 9.11 3.01
C TRP A 40 14.20 8.75 1.97
N VAL A 41 14.59 8.35 0.75
CA VAL A 41 13.64 7.89 -0.28
C VAL A 41 12.91 6.64 0.20
N HIS A 42 13.62 5.75 0.87
CA HIS A 42 13.03 4.54 1.44
C HIS A 42 12.03 4.90 2.55
N LEU A 43 12.36 5.86 3.43
CA LEU A 43 11.43 6.34 4.45
C LEU A 43 10.17 6.94 3.85
N ILE A 44 10.28 7.69 2.75
CA ILE A 44 9.09 8.21 2.05
C ILE A 44 8.20 7.06 1.59
N TRP A 45 8.76 5.98 1.03
CA TRP A 45 7.97 4.79 0.67
C TRP A 45 7.30 4.15 1.89
N CYS A 46 7.97 4.09 3.05
CA CYS A 46 7.35 3.59 4.29
C CYS A 46 6.15 4.46 4.73
N VAL A 47 6.31 5.77 4.74
CA VAL A 47 5.24 6.71 5.12
C VAL A 47 4.12 6.70 4.08
N TYR A 48 4.47 6.58 2.81
CA TYR A 48 3.53 6.43 1.72
C TYR A 48 2.66 5.19 1.85
N VAL A 49 3.26 4.02 2.10
CA VAL A 49 2.50 2.78 2.27
C VAL A 49 1.63 2.83 3.52
N LEU A 50 2.09 3.49 4.59
CA LEU A 50 1.25 3.74 5.76
C LEU A 50 0.02 4.58 5.41
N LEU A 51 0.19 5.67 4.65
CA LEU A 51 -0.93 6.49 4.15
C LEU A 51 -1.86 5.67 3.26
N LEU A 52 -1.31 4.86 2.36
CA LEU A 52 -2.07 4.00 1.45
C LEU A 52 -2.90 2.95 2.23
N ILE A 53 -2.36 2.38 3.31
CA ILE A 53 -3.09 1.46 4.20
C ILE A 53 -4.24 2.18 4.92
N MET A 54 -4.01 3.40 5.40
CA MET A 54 -5.06 4.21 6.04
C MET A 54 -6.18 4.56 5.05
N HIS A 55 -5.81 4.96 3.83
CA HIS A 55 -6.75 5.21 2.76
C HIS A 55 -7.53 3.95 2.39
N PHE A 56 -6.85 2.82 2.18
CA PHE A 56 -7.46 1.53 1.91
C PHE A 56 -8.47 1.15 3.01
N TRP A 57 -8.10 1.26 4.29
CA TRP A 57 -9.01 0.96 5.40
C TRP A 57 -10.28 1.82 5.32
N TRP A 58 -10.14 3.14 5.12
CA TRP A 58 -11.28 4.04 5.01
C TRP A 58 -12.19 3.67 3.83
N TRP A 59 -11.58 3.41 2.68
CA TRP A 59 -12.24 2.98 1.45
C TRP A 59 -13.05 1.68 1.65
N GLU A 60 -12.48 0.68 2.32
CA GLU A 60 -13.10 -0.62 2.61
C GLU A 60 -14.36 -0.53 3.49
N SER A 61 -14.64 0.62 4.11
CA SER A 61 -15.90 0.82 4.83
C SER A 61 -17.15 0.58 3.96
N HIS A 62 -17.02 0.70 2.64
CA HIS A 62 -18.08 0.49 1.66
C HIS A 62 -18.38 -0.98 1.33
N LEU A 63 -17.57 -1.93 1.81
CA LEU A 63 -17.91 -3.36 1.74
C LEU A 63 -19.24 -3.68 2.44
N ARG A 64 -19.73 -2.78 3.31
CA ARG A 64 -21.08 -2.85 3.91
C ARG A 64 -22.22 -2.90 2.89
N LEU A 65 -21.97 -2.47 1.65
CA LEU A 65 -22.93 -2.50 0.55
C LEU A 65 -23.11 -3.92 -0.02
N ILE A 66 -22.19 -4.84 0.25
CA ILE A 66 -22.26 -6.23 -0.21
C ILE A 66 -23.23 -7.00 0.69
N THR A 67 -24.34 -7.43 0.11
CA THR A 67 -25.43 -8.15 0.82
C THR A 67 -25.16 -9.64 0.94
N HIS A 68 -24.44 -10.24 0.00
CA HIS A 68 -24.14 -11.67 -0.04
C HIS A 68 -22.63 -11.92 -0.01
N TRP A 69 -22.17 -12.57 1.05
CA TRP A 69 -20.78 -12.98 1.21
C TRP A 69 -20.60 -14.45 0.85
N ASN A 70 -19.57 -14.75 0.05
CA ASN A 70 -19.13 -16.10 -0.23
C ASN A 70 -17.64 -16.26 0.14
N PHE A 71 -17.15 -17.50 0.11
CA PHE A 71 -15.78 -17.81 0.49
C PHE A 71 -14.74 -17.22 -0.48
N GLU A 72 -15.08 -17.07 -1.76
CA GLU A 72 -14.19 -16.52 -2.79
C GLU A 72 -13.84 -15.05 -2.51
N LEU A 73 -14.85 -14.23 -2.19
CA LEU A 73 -14.67 -12.83 -1.82
C LEU A 73 -13.85 -12.70 -0.53
N TYR A 74 -14.13 -13.56 0.45
CA TYR A 74 -13.33 -13.62 1.68
C TYR A 74 -11.86 -13.93 1.39
N PHE A 75 -11.59 -14.98 0.61
CA PHE A 75 -10.24 -15.39 0.25
C PHE A 75 -9.50 -14.30 -0.53
N PHE A 76 -10.18 -13.64 -1.47
CA PHE A 76 -9.64 -12.51 -2.21
C PHE A 76 -9.23 -11.36 -1.28
N LEU A 77 -10.11 -10.93 -0.37
CA LEU A 77 -9.80 -9.84 0.56
C LEU A 77 -8.66 -10.21 1.51
N PHE A 78 -8.65 -11.45 2.01
CA PHE A 78 -7.55 -11.96 2.83
C PHE A 78 -6.22 -11.96 2.08
N PHE A 79 -6.21 -12.38 0.82
CA PHE A 79 -5.03 -12.33 -0.03
C PHE A 79 -4.59 -10.88 -0.25
N TYR A 80 -5.53 -9.98 -0.56
CA TYR A 80 -5.24 -8.59 -0.86
C TYR A 80 -4.59 -7.85 0.32
N ILE A 81 -5.17 -7.94 1.52
CA ILE A 81 -4.55 -7.35 2.73
C ILE A 81 -3.21 -8.01 3.10
N SER A 82 -3.03 -9.30 2.77
CA SER A 82 -1.75 -9.98 3.00
C SER A 82 -0.66 -9.43 2.08
N VAL A 83 -1.01 -8.96 0.87
CA VAL A 83 -0.06 -8.25 -0.01
C VAL A 83 0.39 -6.93 0.64
N TYR A 84 -0.49 -6.17 1.29
CA TYR A 84 -0.09 -4.99 2.04
C TYR A 84 0.91 -5.32 3.16
N TYR A 85 0.65 -6.36 3.95
CA TYR A 85 1.60 -6.83 4.95
C TYR A 85 2.95 -7.21 4.33
N PHE A 86 2.92 -7.92 3.19
CA PHE A 86 4.12 -8.29 2.45
C PHE A 86 4.92 -7.06 1.99
N VAL A 87 4.27 -6.03 1.46
CA VAL A 87 4.91 -4.75 1.13
C VAL A 87 5.57 -4.12 2.36
N CYS A 88 4.88 -4.09 3.50
CA CYS A 88 5.44 -3.59 4.76
C CYS A 88 6.69 -4.35 5.20
N SER A 89 6.66 -5.69 5.14
CA SER A 89 7.80 -6.54 5.49
C SER A 89 8.99 -6.36 4.55
N LEU A 90 8.73 -6.09 3.26
CA LEU A 90 9.77 -5.84 2.27
C LEU A 90 10.39 -4.46 2.46
N LEU A 91 9.62 -3.44 2.86
CA LEU A 91 10.14 -2.11 3.15
C LEU A 91 10.98 -2.10 4.44
N LEU A 92 10.52 -2.79 5.48
CA LEU A 92 11.22 -2.84 6.76
C LEU A 92 11.57 -4.29 7.11
N PRO A 93 12.72 -4.80 6.62
CA PRO A 93 13.16 -6.16 6.94
C PRO A 93 13.52 -6.27 8.43
N ASP A 94 13.27 -7.44 9.02
CA ASP A 94 13.59 -7.71 10.44
C ASP A 94 15.11 -7.66 10.68
N HIS A 95 15.87 -8.27 9.76
CA HIS A 95 17.33 -8.36 9.78
C HIS A 95 17.94 -7.67 8.57
N LEU A 96 18.83 -6.71 8.81
CA LEU A 96 19.60 -6.03 7.77
C LEU A 96 21.00 -6.66 7.60
N GLU A 97 21.30 -7.76 8.27
CA GLU A 97 22.66 -8.29 8.48
C GLU A 97 23.39 -8.63 7.16
N GLU A 98 22.65 -9.05 6.14
CA GLU A 98 23.19 -9.32 4.79
C GLU A 98 23.56 -8.03 4.01
N TYR A 99 23.14 -6.85 4.49
CA TYR A 99 23.23 -5.59 3.77
C TYR A 99 23.93 -4.49 4.59
N LYS A 100 24.91 -3.82 3.97
CA LYS A 100 25.66 -2.72 4.61
C LYS A 100 24.79 -1.51 4.99
N SER A 101 23.65 -1.31 4.31
CA SER A 101 22.76 -0.17 4.53
C SER A 101 21.37 -0.40 3.93
N TYR A 102 20.39 0.39 4.39
CA TYR A 102 19.05 0.44 3.78
C TYR A 102 19.07 0.91 2.32
N PHE A 103 20.06 1.72 1.94
CA PHE A 103 20.25 2.10 0.53
C PHE A 103 20.54 0.85 -0.32
N THR A 104 21.52 0.04 0.09
CA THR A 104 21.91 -1.19 -0.65
C THR A 104 20.77 -2.20 -0.66
N TYR A 105 20.11 -2.39 0.48
CA TYR A 105 18.94 -3.26 0.59
C TYR A 105 17.81 -2.83 -0.36
N TYR A 106 17.44 -1.55 -0.34
CA TYR A 106 16.38 -0.99 -1.17
C TYR A 106 16.62 -1.26 -2.66
N TYR A 107 17.81 -0.95 -3.18
CA TYR A 107 18.10 -1.20 -4.59
C TYR A 107 18.22 -2.70 -4.92
N SER A 108 18.65 -3.54 -3.98
CA SER A 108 18.66 -5.01 -4.17
C SER A 108 17.24 -5.59 -4.27
N ARG A 109 16.32 -5.13 -3.40
CA ARG A 109 14.96 -5.66 -3.30
C ARG A 109 13.90 -4.85 -4.06
N ARG A 110 14.28 -3.78 -4.78
CA ARG A 110 13.35 -2.90 -5.52
C ARG A 110 12.33 -3.65 -6.38
N LYS A 111 12.75 -4.73 -7.06
CA LYS A 111 11.84 -5.55 -7.89
C LYS A 111 10.72 -6.18 -7.07
N TRP A 112 11.03 -6.68 -5.88
CA TRP A 112 10.04 -7.23 -4.96
C TRP A 112 9.17 -6.15 -4.35
N ILE A 113 9.77 -5.05 -3.88
CA ILE A 113 9.05 -3.92 -3.29
C ILE A 113 8.02 -3.36 -4.28
N PHE A 114 8.47 -3.00 -5.49
CA PHE A 114 7.59 -2.39 -6.49
C PHE A 114 6.72 -3.39 -7.24
N GLY A 115 7.11 -4.65 -7.31
CA GLY A 115 6.23 -5.72 -7.81
C GLY A 115 5.05 -5.94 -6.88
N ALA A 116 5.29 -6.03 -5.56
CA ALA A 116 4.24 -6.18 -4.56
C ALA A 116 3.35 -4.93 -4.47
N LEU A 117 3.95 -3.72 -4.51
CA LEU A 117 3.19 -2.47 -4.53
C LEU A 117 2.38 -2.31 -5.84
N GLY A 118 2.93 -2.70 -6.99
CA GLY A 118 2.19 -2.73 -8.25
C GLY A 118 0.98 -3.68 -8.18
N LEU A 119 1.17 -4.85 -7.55
CA LEU A 119 0.11 -5.83 -7.35
C LEU A 119 -1.05 -5.27 -6.50
N THR A 120 -0.79 -4.42 -5.50
CA THR A 120 -1.90 -3.82 -4.72
C THR A 120 -2.83 -2.98 -5.60
N TYR A 121 -2.30 -2.25 -6.59
CA TYR A 121 -3.14 -1.49 -7.55
C TYR A 121 -3.89 -2.37 -8.53
N MET A 122 -3.31 -3.51 -8.91
CA MET A 122 -4.00 -4.49 -9.74
C MET A 122 -5.18 -5.13 -9.00
N LEU A 123 -4.98 -5.47 -7.72
CA LEU A 123 -6.04 -6.04 -6.88
C LEU A 123 -7.12 -5.02 -6.56
N ASP A 124 -6.77 -3.74 -6.42
CA ASP A 124 -7.72 -2.64 -6.19
C ASP A 124 -8.79 -2.54 -7.29
N PHE A 125 -8.44 -2.83 -8.55
CA PHE A 125 -9.42 -2.91 -9.63
C PHE A 125 -10.45 -4.01 -9.40
N ILE A 126 -10.00 -5.19 -8.98
CA ILE A 126 -10.88 -6.34 -8.72
C ILE A 126 -11.79 -6.01 -7.53
N ASP A 127 -11.21 -5.47 -6.46
CA ASP A 127 -11.95 -5.05 -5.27
C ASP A 127 -13.05 -4.02 -5.60
N THR A 128 -12.71 -3.02 -6.40
CA THR A 128 -13.67 -1.98 -6.81
C THR A 128 -14.78 -2.54 -7.68
N LEU A 129 -14.48 -3.49 -8.57
CA LEU A 129 -15.48 -4.18 -9.38
C LEU A 129 -16.43 -5.03 -8.51
N VAL A 130 -15.92 -5.68 -7.47
CA VAL A 130 -16.71 -6.46 -6.50
C VAL A 130 -17.73 -5.57 -5.77
N LYS A 131 -17.38 -4.31 -5.47
CA LYS A 131 -18.29 -3.34 -4.85
C LYS A 131 -19.43 -2.89 -5.78
N GLY A 132 -19.34 -3.19 -7.07
CA GLY A 132 -20.42 -3.07 -8.04
C GLY A 132 -20.36 -1.81 -8.91
N LYS A 133 -20.94 -1.90 -10.11
CA LYS A 133 -20.92 -0.83 -11.13
C LYS A 133 -21.60 0.46 -10.67
N ALA A 134 -22.70 0.36 -9.93
CA ALA A 134 -23.40 1.53 -9.42
C ALA A 134 -22.55 2.32 -8.42
N TYR A 135 -21.78 1.62 -7.57
CA TYR A 135 -20.82 2.24 -6.67
C TYR A 135 -19.67 2.91 -7.45
N TYR A 136 -19.15 2.22 -8.46
CA TYR A 136 -18.11 2.77 -9.32
C TYR A 136 -18.52 4.08 -9.99
N LEU A 137 -19.67 4.12 -10.66
CA LEU A 137 -20.14 5.29 -11.39
C LEU A 137 -20.52 6.48 -10.49
N THR A 138 -20.85 6.22 -9.22
CA THR A 138 -21.26 7.27 -8.28
C THR A 138 -20.10 7.90 -7.52
N HIS A 139 -19.02 7.15 -7.30
CA HIS A 139 -17.89 7.59 -6.47
C HIS A 139 -16.59 7.77 -7.26
N TYR A 140 -16.48 7.18 -8.46
CA TYR A 140 -15.26 7.18 -9.25
C TYR A 140 -15.48 7.75 -10.65
N ASP A 141 -14.71 8.80 -10.93
CA ASP A 141 -14.57 9.37 -12.25
C ASP A 141 -13.36 8.75 -12.97
N TRP A 142 -13.03 9.26 -14.16
CA TRP A 142 -11.88 8.87 -14.98
C TRP A 142 -10.53 8.89 -14.24
N GLU A 143 -10.42 9.68 -13.16
CA GLU A 143 -9.21 9.80 -12.34
C GLU A 143 -8.83 8.48 -11.66
N TYR A 144 -9.81 7.71 -11.15
CA TYR A 144 -9.55 6.43 -10.48
C TYR A 144 -8.82 5.41 -11.37
N PRO A 145 -9.33 5.02 -12.56
CA PRO A 145 -8.65 4.05 -13.39
C PRO A 145 -7.31 4.59 -13.94
N ALA A 146 -7.24 5.90 -14.25
CA ALA A 146 -6.01 6.55 -14.70
C ALA A 146 -4.92 6.52 -13.62
N ARG A 147 -5.29 6.77 -12.35
CA ARG A 147 -4.42 6.63 -11.18
C ARG A 147 -3.87 5.22 -11.09
N ASN A 148 -4.71 4.20 -11.05
CA ASN A 148 -4.24 2.83 -10.83
C ASN A 148 -3.36 2.32 -11.99
N ILE A 149 -3.75 2.58 -13.24
CA ILE A 149 -2.93 2.21 -14.41
C ILE A 149 -1.58 2.92 -14.38
N SER A 150 -1.56 4.22 -14.10
CA SER A 150 -0.30 4.98 -14.03
C SER A 150 0.60 4.46 -12.89
N HIS A 151 0.05 4.14 -11.73
CA HIS A 151 0.82 3.61 -10.60
C HIS A 151 1.40 2.22 -10.89
N ILE A 152 0.65 1.34 -11.58
CA ILE A 152 1.16 0.04 -12.04
C ILE A 152 2.35 0.24 -12.98
N ILE A 153 2.20 1.10 -14.01
CA ILE A 153 3.27 1.38 -14.98
C ILE A 153 4.50 1.96 -14.28
N LEU A 154 4.31 2.94 -13.39
CA LEU A 154 5.41 3.58 -12.66
C LEU A 154 6.11 2.62 -11.69
N CYS A 155 5.37 1.70 -11.04
CA CYS A 155 5.96 0.62 -10.25
C CYS A 155 6.83 -0.29 -11.13
N ILE A 156 6.36 -0.68 -12.31
CA ILE A 156 7.16 -1.46 -13.28
C ILE A 156 8.43 -0.69 -13.65
N CYS A 157 8.34 0.61 -13.96
CA CYS A 157 9.53 1.42 -14.22
C CYS A 157 10.53 1.43 -13.04
N LEU A 158 10.04 1.54 -11.81
CA LEU A 158 10.86 1.50 -10.59
C LEU A 158 11.51 0.14 -10.32
N MET A 159 10.89 -0.97 -10.77
CA MET A 159 11.50 -2.31 -10.67
C MET A 159 12.79 -2.42 -11.47
N TYR A 160 12.84 -1.79 -12.66
CA TYR A 160 13.97 -1.93 -13.58
C TYR A 160 14.96 -0.76 -13.51
N SER A 161 14.54 0.42 -13.05
CA SER A 161 15.43 1.57 -12.88
C SER A 161 16.41 1.40 -11.72
N THR A 162 17.59 2.01 -11.86
CA THR A 162 18.59 2.19 -10.78
C THR A 162 18.90 3.67 -10.54
N ASN A 163 18.20 4.56 -11.24
CA ASN A 163 18.46 5.99 -11.20
C ASN A 163 17.95 6.61 -9.88
N ARG A 164 18.87 7.07 -9.04
CA ARG A 164 18.53 7.61 -7.71
C ARG A 164 17.60 8.81 -7.75
N LYS A 165 17.77 9.71 -8.73
CA LYS A 165 16.90 10.89 -8.88
C LYS A 165 15.49 10.46 -9.29
N PHE A 166 15.38 9.46 -10.16
CA PHE A 166 14.09 8.91 -10.58
C PHE A 166 13.30 8.32 -9.41
N HIS A 167 13.94 7.49 -8.57
CA HIS A 167 13.31 6.93 -7.38
C HIS A 167 12.90 8.01 -6.37
N ALA A 168 13.75 9.02 -6.17
CA ALA A 168 13.46 10.15 -5.28
C ALA A 168 12.25 10.96 -5.75
N VAL A 169 12.21 11.33 -7.04
CA VAL A 169 11.10 12.08 -7.64
C VAL A 169 9.80 11.29 -7.54
N LEU A 170 9.81 10.00 -7.89
CA LEU A 170 8.60 9.19 -7.82
C LEU A 170 8.11 8.93 -6.39
N ALA A 171 9.01 8.76 -5.41
CA ALA A 171 8.59 8.62 -4.02
C ALA A 171 7.82 9.86 -3.54
N VAL A 172 8.33 11.06 -3.83
CA VAL A 172 7.67 12.32 -3.49
C VAL A 172 6.38 12.48 -4.30
N ALA A 173 6.40 12.18 -5.60
CA ALA A 173 5.25 12.32 -6.47
C ALA A 173 4.09 11.40 -6.04
N PHE A 174 4.36 10.12 -5.75
CA PHE A 174 3.36 9.18 -5.23
C PHE A 174 2.77 9.70 -3.91
N PHE A 175 3.61 10.14 -2.98
CA PHE A 175 3.17 10.63 -1.68
C PHE A 175 2.29 11.88 -1.78
N VAL A 176 2.73 12.89 -2.53
CA VAL A 176 1.96 14.12 -2.73
C VAL A 176 0.67 13.85 -3.50
N TYR A 177 0.74 13.04 -4.56
CA TYR A 177 -0.44 12.70 -5.36
C TYR A 177 -1.49 12.03 -4.50
N GLU A 178 -1.12 11.05 -3.68
CA GLU A 178 -2.03 10.33 -2.79
C GLU A 178 -2.70 11.24 -1.76
N LEU A 179 -1.95 12.15 -1.14
CA LEU A 179 -2.53 13.17 -0.26
C LEU A 179 -3.56 14.02 -1.00
N THR A 180 -3.23 14.47 -2.21
CA THR A 180 -4.15 15.30 -3.00
C THR A 180 -5.38 14.51 -3.46
N TYR A 181 -5.23 13.22 -3.75
CA TYR A 181 -6.30 12.32 -4.16
C TYR A 181 -7.27 12.08 -3.00
N ILE A 182 -6.76 11.74 -1.81
CA ILE A 182 -7.55 11.59 -0.58
C ILE A 182 -8.32 12.89 -0.28
N TYR A 183 -7.66 14.04 -0.41
CA TYR A 183 -8.30 15.35 -0.20
C TYR A 183 -9.45 15.60 -1.19
N ARG A 184 -9.23 15.38 -2.49
CA ARG A 184 -10.28 15.54 -3.52
C ARG A 184 -11.45 14.58 -3.32
N LEU A 185 -11.17 13.34 -2.93
CA LEU A 185 -12.16 12.29 -2.84
C LEU A 185 -13.05 12.41 -1.58
N PHE A 186 -12.49 12.83 -0.45
CA PHE A 186 -13.20 12.78 0.85
C PHE A 186 -13.40 14.11 1.55
N LEU A 187 -12.69 15.17 1.16
CA LEU A 187 -12.71 16.46 1.87
C LEU A 187 -13.21 17.63 1.01
N TYR A 188 -13.37 17.44 -0.29
CA TYR A 188 -13.83 18.48 -1.21
C TYR A 188 -15.34 18.46 -1.48
N TYR A 189 -16.09 17.54 -0.85
CA TYR A 189 -17.55 17.41 -0.95
C TYR A 189 -18.19 17.11 0.41
#